data_AF-A0A319E8S5-F1
#
_entry.id   AF-A0A319E8S5-F1
#
_cell.length_a   1.000
_cell.length_b   1.000
_cell.length_c   1.000
_cell.angle_alpha   90.00
_cell.angle_beta   90.00
_cell.angle_gamma   90.00
#
_symmetry.space_group_name_H-M   'P 1'
#
loop_
_entity.id
_entity.type
_entity.pdbx_description
1 polymer ?
#
loop_
_entity_poly.entity_id
_entity_poly.type
_entity_poly.pdbx_seq_one_letter_code
_entity_poly.pdbx_strand_id
1 'polypeptide(L)'
;PTIITSSPPSPSPLDLLYGTKTNPLANAIYTFSLRRPLRDPERLAFGWLKYHYAKWLLSPSPTTFAKLPAFLRPTPAQLSIPHPAALDLIAWPDIRVNLIREWPVYARQRDDLFGIMACCMKVRWPWGRSILERDEGNELVMRSEFYETIMEVEGWGITKEFLRCYPSVLVGVDAGLQDWFYQVQ
;
A
#
# COMPACT_ATOMS: atom_id res chain seq x y z
N PRO A 1 -0.54 20.02 -1.22
CA PRO A 1 -0.13 20.29 0.18
C PRO A 1 -1.32 20.59 1.11
N THR A 2 -2.11 21.62 0.83
CA THR A 2 -3.23 22.07 1.71
C THR A 2 -4.25 20.98 2.02
N ILE A 3 -4.63 20.17 1.03
CA ILE A 3 -5.56 19.03 1.18
C ILE A 3 -5.11 18.02 2.24
N ILE A 4 -3.81 17.70 2.29
CA ILE A 4 -3.26 16.70 3.22
C ILE A 4 -3.20 17.26 4.64
N THR A 5 -2.81 18.54 4.79
CA THR A 5 -2.71 19.19 6.10
C THR A 5 -4.08 19.38 6.75
N SER A 6 -5.10 19.80 5.98
CA SER A 6 -6.46 20.03 6.49
C SER A 6 -7.26 18.75 6.74
N SER A 7 -6.84 17.61 6.19
CA SER A 7 -7.52 16.33 6.40
C SER A 7 -7.23 15.76 7.81
N PRO A 8 -8.15 14.98 8.40
CA PRO A 8 -8.00 14.40 9.74
C PRO A 8 -6.69 13.62 9.97
N PRO A 9 -6.25 13.42 11.22
CA PRO A 9 -5.02 12.67 11.53
C PRO A 9 -5.04 11.20 11.10
N SER A 10 -6.23 10.59 11.01
CA SER A 10 -6.47 9.23 10.51
C SER A 10 -7.77 9.23 9.70
N PRO A 11 -7.88 8.40 8.65
CA PRO A 11 -9.10 8.30 7.85
C PRO A 11 -10.12 7.37 8.52
N SER A 12 -11.40 7.51 8.16
CA SER A 12 -12.36 6.41 8.33
C SER A 12 -12.08 5.32 7.29
N PRO A 13 -12.22 4.02 7.62
CA PRO A 13 -12.12 2.95 6.63
C PRO A 13 -13.18 3.10 5.52
N LEU A 14 -14.36 3.65 5.83
CA LEU A 14 -15.43 3.86 4.86
C LEU A 14 -15.06 4.94 3.83
N ASP A 15 -14.35 6.00 4.25
CA ASP A 15 -13.88 7.05 3.34
C ASP A 15 -12.95 6.48 2.26
N LEU A 16 -12.15 5.47 2.60
CA LEU A 16 -11.19 4.82 1.70
C LEU A 16 -11.85 3.77 0.80
N LEU A 17 -12.91 3.11 1.29
CA LEU A 17 -13.63 2.08 0.55
C LEU A 17 -14.66 2.64 -0.43
N TYR A 18 -15.35 3.73 -0.04
CA TYR A 18 -16.54 4.23 -0.73
C TYR A 18 -16.45 5.72 -1.11
N GLY A 19 -15.38 6.41 -0.71
CA GLY A 19 -15.21 7.84 -0.93
C GLY A 19 -15.94 8.69 0.10
N THR A 20 -15.72 10.01 0.02
CA THR A 20 -16.20 10.94 1.05
C THR A 20 -16.19 12.38 0.56
N LYS A 21 -16.97 13.23 1.22
CA LYS A 21 -16.99 14.69 0.97
C LYS A 21 -16.32 15.50 2.07
N THR A 22 -16.04 14.87 3.22
CA THR A 22 -15.54 15.55 4.43
C THR A 22 -14.04 15.35 4.66
N ASN A 23 -13.44 14.32 4.06
CA ASN A 23 -12.01 14.07 4.11
C ASN A 23 -11.39 14.07 2.68
N PRO A 24 -10.92 15.24 2.20
CA PRO A 24 -10.44 15.37 0.83
C PRO A 24 -9.24 14.48 0.48
N LEU A 25 -8.35 14.18 1.45
CA LEU A 25 -7.24 13.25 1.22
C LEU A 25 -7.74 11.82 1.02
N ALA A 26 -8.62 11.34 1.90
CA ALA A 26 -9.18 9.99 1.76
C ALA A 26 -9.98 9.86 0.46
N ASN A 27 -10.75 10.88 0.07
CA ASN A 27 -11.48 10.87 -1.19
C ASN A 27 -10.56 10.86 -2.42
N ALA A 28 -9.44 11.59 -2.39
CA ALA A 28 -8.44 11.57 -3.47
C ALA A 28 -7.79 10.20 -3.60
N ILE A 29 -7.53 9.53 -2.47
CA ILE A 29 -6.99 8.17 -2.42
C ILE A 29 -8.01 7.17 -2.97
N TYR A 30 -9.27 7.23 -2.54
CA TYR A 30 -10.37 6.42 -3.07
C TYR A 30 -10.50 6.58 -4.58
N THR A 31 -10.60 7.82 -5.07
CA THR A 31 -10.72 8.12 -6.51
C THR A 31 -9.54 7.57 -7.31
N PHE A 32 -8.32 7.67 -6.78
CA PHE A 32 -7.14 7.08 -7.41
C PHE A 32 -7.23 5.55 -7.46
N SER A 33 -7.73 4.93 -6.38
CA SER A 33 -7.87 3.47 -6.28
C SER A 33 -8.81 2.89 -7.35
N LEU A 34 -9.83 3.65 -7.79
CA LEU A 34 -10.79 3.24 -8.82
C LEU A 34 -10.14 3.02 -10.21
N ARG A 35 -8.93 3.54 -10.42
CA ARG A 35 -8.18 3.34 -11.68
C ARG A 35 -7.50 1.98 -11.76
N ARG A 36 -7.57 1.18 -10.70
CA ARG A 36 -6.91 -0.11 -10.57
C ARG A 36 -7.92 -1.17 -10.12
N PRO A 37 -7.76 -2.44 -10.52
CA PRO A 37 -8.69 -3.51 -10.17
C PRO A 37 -8.43 -4.04 -8.74
N LEU A 38 -8.46 -3.14 -7.76
CA LEU A 38 -8.28 -3.49 -6.35
C LEU A 38 -9.58 -4.03 -5.78
N ARG A 39 -9.52 -5.18 -5.08
CA ARG A 39 -10.62 -5.66 -4.25
C ARG A 39 -10.66 -4.85 -2.96
N ASP A 40 -11.75 -4.95 -2.21
CA ASP A 40 -11.97 -4.14 -1.00
C ASP A 40 -10.86 -4.29 0.06
N PRO A 41 -10.32 -5.49 0.37
CA PRO A 41 -9.18 -5.62 1.28
C PRO A 41 -7.96 -4.84 0.81
N GLU A 42 -7.53 -5.02 -0.43
CA GLU A 42 -6.39 -4.27 -0.97
C GLU A 42 -6.68 -2.77 -1.05
N ARG A 43 -7.90 -2.37 -1.42
CA ARG A 43 -8.28 -0.95 -1.48
C ARG A 43 -8.18 -0.29 -0.12
N LEU A 44 -8.73 -0.92 0.92
CA LEU A 44 -8.66 -0.41 2.28
C LEU A 44 -7.21 -0.38 2.79
N ALA A 45 -6.47 -1.47 2.60
CA ALA A 45 -5.08 -1.59 3.04
C ALA A 45 -4.17 -0.56 2.36
N PHE A 46 -4.17 -0.48 1.02
CA PHE A 46 -3.40 0.55 0.30
C PHE A 46 -3.84 1.95 0.66
N GLY A 47 -5.15 2.16 0.77
CA GLY A 47 -5.70 3.46 1.11
C GLY A 47 -5.20 3.94 2.47
N TRP A 48 -5.20 3.05 3.46
CA TRP A 48 -4.77 3.31 4.82
C TRP A 48 -3.28 3.66 4.88
N LEU A 49 -2.44 2.80 4.30
CA LEU A 49 -0.99 3.00 4.24
C LEU A 49 -0.63 4.28 3.49
N LYS A 50 -1.28 4.53 2.33
CA LYS A 50 -1.07 5.75 1.54
C LYS A 50 -1.48 7.01 2.29
N TYR A 51 -2.58 6.97 3.04
CA TYR A 51 -3.05 8.11 3.82
C TYR A 51 -2.01 8.51 4.87
N HIS A 52 -1.55 7.54 5.67
CA HIS A 52 -0.57 7.80 6.71
C HIS A 52 0.80 8.17 6.16
N TYR A 53 1.24 7.54 5.08
CA TYR A 53 2.46 7.92 4.38
C TYR A 53 2.40 9.37 3.88
N ALA A 54 1.30 9.79 3.24
CA ALA A 54 1.13 11.16 2.76
C ALA A 54 1.12 12.19 3.91
N LYS A 55 0.47 11.87 5.04
CA LYS A 55 0.48 12.72 6.24
C LYS A 55 1.89 12.87 6.82
N TRP A 56 2.64 11.77 6.93
CA TRP A 56 4.02 11.80 7.39
C TRP A 56 4.92 12.59 6.45
N LEU A 57 4.84 12.33 5.13
CA LEU A 57 5.68 13.00 4.13
C LEU A 57 5.52 14.52 4.16
N LEU A 58 4.30 15.03 4.40
CA LEU A 58 4.04 16.47 4.45
C LEU A 58 4.31 17.08 5.84
N SER A 59 4.14 16.31 6.91
CA SER A 59 4.39 16.76 8.28
C SER A 59 5.15 15.68 9.06
N PRO A 60 6.47 15.57 8.84
CA PRO A 60 7.29 14.56 9.51
C PRO A 60 7.38 14.87 11.01
N SER A 61 6.98 13.92 11.85
CA SER A 61 7.09 13.98 13.30
C SER A 61 7.17 12.56 13.85
N PRO A 62 7.64 12.34 15.11
CA PRO A 62 7.59 11.03 15.74
C PRO A 62 6.18 10.41 15.71
N THR A 63 5.14 11.23 15.94
CA THR A 63 3.74 10.79 15.94
C THR A 63 3.26 10.34 14.57
N THR A 64 3.58 11.07 13.49
CA THR A 64 3.17 10.68 12.13
C THR A 64 4.02 9.52 11.60
N PHE A 65 5.29 9.43 12.00
CA PHE A 65 6.18 8.33 11.64
C PHE A 65 5.80 7.02 12.32
N ALA A 66 5.34 7.06 13.58
CA ALA A 66 4.86 5.89 14.32
C ALA A 66 3.64 5.22 13.67
N LYS A 67 2.91 5.91 12.79
CA LYS A 67 1.79 5.35 12.03
C LYS A 67 2.22 4.58 10.78
N LEU A 68 3.52 4.55 10.46
CA LEU A 68 4.04 3.82 9.31
C LEU A 68 4.51 2.42 9.74
N PRO A 69 4.13 1.37 9.00
CA PRO A 69 4.72 0.06 9.22
C PRO A 69 6.21 0.09 8.91
N ALA A 70 6.99 -0.79 9.56
CA ALA A 70 8.44 -0.79 9.45
C ALA A 70 8.90 -0.91 7.98
N PHE A 71 8.20 -1.73 7.19
CA PHE A 71 8.52 -1.97 5.78
C PHE A 71 8.28 -0.77 4.86
N LEU A 72 7.47 0.23 5.25
CA LEU A 72 7.25 1.44 4.44
C LEU A 72 8.20 2.58 4.77
N ARG A 73 8.99 2.46 5.85
CA ARG A 73 9.98 3.49 6.18
C ARG A 73 10.94 3.69 4.99
N PRO A 74 11.40 4.93 4.71
CA PRO A 74 12.24 5.21 3.56
C PRO A 74 13.56 4.44 3.62
N THR A 75 13.93 3.81 2.52
CA THR A 75 15.27 3.24 2.31
C THR A 75 16.27 4.31 1.89
N PRO A 76 17.60 4.07 2.02
CA PRO A 76 18.61 5.00 1.51
C PRO A 76 18.45 5.33 0.02
N ALA A 77 18.02 4.38 -0.80
CA ALA A 77 17.75 4.59 -2.22
C ALA A 77 16.61 5.60 -2.44
N GLN A 78 15.52 5.50 -1.67
CA GLN A 78 14.41 6.46 -1.75
C GLN A 78 14.82 7.87 -1.34
N LEU A 79 15.79 8.00 -0.43
CA LEU A 79 16.28 9.31 0.02
C LEU A 79 17.29 9.95 -0.95
N SER A 80 17.93 9.15 -1.82
CA SER A 80 19.05 9.61 -2.64
C SER A 80 18.79 9.63 -4.15
N ILE A 81 17.84 8.83 -4.63
CA ILE A 81 17.56 8.66 -6.06
C ILE A 81 16.20 9.27 -6.39
N PRO A 82 16.11 10.22 -7.35
CA PRO A 82 14.83 10.72 -7.83
C PRO A 82 13.98 9.61 -8.46
N HIS A 83 12.74 9.46 -8.00
CA HIS A 83 11.84 8.41 -8.46
C HIS A 83 10.36 8.83 -8.31
N PRO A 84 9.41 8.13 -8.95
CA PRO A 84 8.00 8.41 -8.76
C PRO A 84 7.53 8.00 -7.36
N ALA A 85 6.80 8.88 -6.67
CA ALA A 85 6.23 8.62 -5.34
C ALA A 85 5.31 7.38 -5.28
N ALA A 86 4.85 6.85 -6.42
CA ALA A 86 4.10 5.60 -6.46
C ALA A 86 4.94 4.38 -6.04
N LEU A 87 6.27 4.43 -6.19
CA LEU A 87 7.15 3.33 -5.78
C LEU A 87 7.29 3.25 -4.25
N ASP A 88 7.16 4.36 -3.53
CA ASP A 88 7.33 4.41 -2.08
C ASP A 88 6.36 3.51 -1.30
N LEU A 89 5.21 3.20 -1.90
CA LEU A 89 4.10 2.47 -1.26
C LEU A 89 4.10 0.97 -1.57
N ILE A 90 5.10 0.46 -2.29
CA ILE A 90 5.23 -0.99 -2.50
C ILE A 90 5.72 -1.63 -1.20
N ALA A 91 5.05 -2.69 -0.75
CA ALA A 91 5.25 -3.27 0.58
C ALA A 91 6.69 -3.78 0.81
N TRP A 92 7.35 -4.32 -0.22
CA TRP A 92 8.68 -4.92 -0.07
C TRP A 92 9.79 -3.89 -0.34
N PRO A 93 10.64 -3.55 0.65
CA PRO A 93 11.74 -2.60 0.49
C PRO A 93 12.69 -2.93 -0.67
N ASP A 94 13.04 -4.20 -0.84
CA ASP A 94 13.98 -4.62 -1.89
C ASP A 94 13.40 -4.43 -3.30
N ILE A 95 12.11 -4.74 -3.47
CA ILE A 95 11.37 -4.46 -4.71
C ILE A 95 11.37 -2.95 -5.01
N ARG A 96 11.15 -2.11 -3.99
CA ARG A 96 11.22 -0.65 -4.13
C ARG A 96 12.62 -0.22 -4.60
N VAL A 97 13.66 -0.69 -3.94
CA VAL A 97 15.06 -0.34 -4.26
C VAL A 97 15.39 -0.73 -5.70
N ASN A 98 15.01 -1.93 -6.13
CA ASN A 98 15.23 -2.41 -7.49
C ASN A 98 14.50 -1.55 -8.53
N LEU A 99 13.22 -1.27 -8.30
CA LEU A 99 12.43 -0.41 -9.20
C LEU A 99 12.93 1.03 -9.25
N ILE A 100 13.44 1.56 -8.13
CA ILE A 100 13.99 2.91 -8.06
C ILE A 100 15.28 3.02 -8.88
N ARG A 101 16.20 2.06 -8.71
CA ARG A 101 17.48 2.04 -9.44
C ARG A 101 17.28 1.86 -10.94
N GLU A 102 16.36 0.99 -11.33
CA GLU A 102 16.09 0.63 -12.72
C GLU A 102 14.85 1.35 -13.30
N TRP A 103 14.38 2.43 -12.67
CA TRP A 103 13.16 3.12 -13.10
C TRP A 103 13.16 3.52 -14.59
N PRO A 104 14.27 3.99 -15.20
CA PRO A 104 14.29 4.32 -16.62
C PRO A 104 13.86 3.17 -17.54
N VAL A 105 14.10 1.92 -17.14
CA VAL A 105 13.70 0.72 -17.89
C VAL A 105 12.17 0.54 -17.86
N TYR A 106 11.54 0.77 -16.70
CA TYR A 106 10.11 0.54 -16.51
C TYR A 106 9.24 1.77 -16.81
N ALA A 107 9.83 2.97 -16.87
CA ALA A 107 9.10 4.23 -16.98
C ALA A 107 8.13 4.28 -18.18
N ARG A 108 8.52 3.68 -19.31
CA ARG A 108 7.67 3.61 -20.53
C ARG A 108 6.47 2.67 -20.39
N GLN A 109 6.54 1.70 -19.48
CA GLN A 109 5.50 0.69 -19.24
C GLN A 109 4.86 0.86 -17.86
N ARG A 110 4.95 2.06 -17.26
CA ARG A 110 4.51 2.32 -15.89
C ARG A 110 3.06 1.90 -15.63
N ASP A 111 2.17 2.12 -16.59
CA ASP A 111 0.74 1.89 -16.40
C ASP A 111 0.41 0.40 -16.40
N ASP A 112 1.12 -0.39 -17.22
CA ASP A 112 1.06 -1.85 -17.22
C ASP A 112 1.70 -2.43 -15.96
N LEU A 113 2.88 -1.93 -15.56
CA LEU A 113 3.56 -2.35 -14.34
C LEU A 113 2.66 -2.19 -13.11
N PHE A 114 2.11 -0.99 -12.90
CA PHE A 114 1.21 -0.74 -11.76
C PHE A 114 -0.15 -1.42 -11.92
N GLY A 115 -0.60 -1.68 -13.16
CA GLY A 115 -1.81 -2.44 -13.43
C GLY A 115 -1.66 -3.90 -12.98
N ILE A 116 -0.61 -4.58 -13.46
CA ILE A 116 -0.31 -5.97 -13.11
C ILE A 116 0.02 -6.08 -11.61
N MET A 117 0.79 -5.14 -11.05
CA MET A 117 1.05 -5.06 -9.61
C MET A 117 -0.25 -5.01 -8.80
N ALA A 118 -1.20 -4.15 -9.17
CA ALA A 118 -2.49 -4.05 -8.48
C ALA A 118 -3.33 -5.33 -8.59
N CYS A 119 -3.22 -6.06 -9.71
CA CYS A 119 -3.86 -7.38 -9.86
C CYS A 119 -3.23 -8.45 -8.97
N CYS A 120 -1.90 -8.43 -8.83
CA CYS A 120 -1.13 -9.53 -8.25
C CYS A 120 -0.82 -9.34 -6.76
N MET A 121 -0.77 -8.11 -6.27
CA MET A 121 -0.54 -7.84 -4.85
C MET A 121 -1.82 -8.07 -4.06
N LYS A 122 -1.72 -8.83 -2.96
CA LYS A 122 -2.83 -9.27 -2.11
C LYS A 122 -2.51 -9.09 -0.64
N VAL A 123 -3.53 -8.77 0.14
CA VAL A 123 -3.48 -8.91 1.59
C VAL A 123 -3.78 -10.37 1.94
N ARG A 124 -2.99 -10.98 2.82
CA ARG A 124 -3.21 -12.34 3.33
C ARG A 124 -4.34 -12.36 4.33
N TRP A 125 -5.54 -12.18 3.81
CA TRP A 125 -6.76 -12.13 4.59
C TRP A 125 -7.65 -13.34 4.28
N PRO A 126 -8.23 -14.02 5.29
CA PRO A 126 -9.07 -15.19 5.06
C PRO A 126 -10.27 -14.86 4.16
N TRP A 127 -10.52 -15.72 3.18
CA TRP A 127 -11.65 -15.57 2.28
C TRP A 127 -12.98 -15.58 3.06
N GLY A 128 -13.89 -14.67 2.70
CA GLY A 128 -15.20 -14.51 3.36
C GLY A 128 -15.16 -13.82 4.72
N ARG A 129 -13.99 -13.55 5.30
CA ARG A 129 -13.88 -12.82 6.57
C ARG A 129 -14.02 -11.32 6.34
N SER A 130 -14.92 -10.66 7.07
CA SER A 130 -15.09 -9.19 6.99
C SER A 130 -13.84 -8.44 7.46
N ILE A 131 -13.43 -7.42 6.69
CA ILE A 131 -12.35 -6.48 7.04
C ILE A 131 -12.83 -5.35 7.98
N LEU A 132 -14.15 -5.22 8.13
CA LEU A 132 -14.79 -4.27 9.04
C LEU A 132 -15.51 -5.01 10.16
N GLU A 133 -15.71 -4.31 11.27
CA GLU A 133 -16.59 -4.72 12.36
C GLU A 133 -17.28 -3.52 12.99
N ARG A 134 -18.27 -3.78 13.85
CA ARG A 134 -18.95 -2.73 14.60
C ARG A 134 -18.27 -2.56 15.95
N ASP A 135 -17.98 -1.33 16.32
CA ASP A 135 -17.51 -0.99 17.65
C ASP A 135 -18.66 -0.93 18.67
N GLU A 136 -18.36 -0.56 19.92
CA GLU A 136 -19.36 -0.39 21.00
C GLU A 136 -20.43 0.65 20.65
N GLY A 137 -20.08 1.65 19.83
CA GLY A 137 -20.97 2.69 19.33
C GLY A 137 -21.79 2.26 18.11
N ASN A 138 -21.69 1.00 17.68
CA ASN A 138 -22.32 0.45 16.48
C ASN A 138 -21.81 1.09 15.16
N GLU A 139 -20.65 1.73 15.16
CA GLU A 139 -20.01 2.30 13.97
C GLU A 139 -19.13 1.27 13.26
N LEU A 140 -19.09 1.31 11.92
CA LEU A 140 -18.22 0.41 11.15
C LEU A 140 -16.78 0.90 11.17
N VAL A 141 -15.93 0.13 11.86
CA VAL A 141 -14.49 0.39 12.01
C VAL A 141 -13.67 -0.71 11.32
N MET A 142 -12.38 -0.42 11.11
CA MET A 142 -11.45 -1.43 10.61
C MET A 142 -11.24 -2.46 11.71
N ARG A 143 -11.37 -3.74 11.35
CA ARG A 143 -11.10 -4.85 12.25
C ARG A 143 -9.65 -4.81 12.73
N SER A 144 -9.41 -5.01 14.03
CA SER A 144 -8.05 -4.96 14.61
C SER A 144 -7.10 -5.97 13.97
N GLU A 145 -7.54 -7.21 13.76
CA GLU A 145 -6.67 -8.24 13.17
C GLU A 145 -6.36 -7.93 11.68
N PHE A 146 -7.27 -7.24 10.99
CA PHE A 146 -7.00 -6.77 9.63
C PHE A 146 -5.97 -5.64 9.65
N TYR A 147 -6.09 -4.70 10.60
CA TYR A 147 -5.09 -3.66 10.81
C TYR A 147 -3.70 -4.25 11.10
N GLU A 148 -3.61 -5.19 12.04
CA GLU A 148 -2.35 -5.88 12.36
C GLU A 148 -1.75 -6.56 11.11
N THR A 149 -2.59 -7.25 10.33
CA THR A 149 -2.16 -7.90 9.08
C THR A 149 -1.54 -6.91 8.10
N ILE A 150 -2.19 -5.77 7.83
CA ILE A 150 -1.68 -4.83 6.81
C ILE A 150 -0.44 -4.05 7.27
N MET A 151 -0.15 -4.06 8.57
CA MET A 151 0.99 -3.36 9.19
C MET A 151 2.26 -4.23 9.25
N GLU A 152 2.17 -5.52 8.95
CA GLU A 152 3.31 -6.44 8.83
C GLU A 152 3.56 -6.82 7.36
N VAL A 153 4.82 -6.98 6.95
CA VAL A 153 5.14 -7.30 5.53
C VAL A 153 4.67 -8.71 5.17
N GLU A 154 4.62 -9.59 6.15
CA GLU A 154 4.09 -10.96 6.15
C GLU A 154 2.61 -11.00 5.76
N GLY A 155 1.84 -9.96 6.13
CA GLY A 155 0.44 -9.83 5.76
C GLY A 155 0.23 -9.51 4.28
N TRP A 156 1.29 -9.35 3.50
CA TRP A 156 1.24 -9.11 2.06
C TRP A 156 1.76 -10.31 1.27
N GLY A 157 1.20 -10.47 0.08
CA GLY A 157 1.65 -11.42 -0.93
C GLY A 157 1.59 -10.81 -2.31
N ILE A 158 2.38 -11.34 -3.23
CA ILE A 158 2.30 -11.02 -4.66
C ILE A 158 2.32 -12.32 -5.44
N THR A 159 1.45 -12.44 -6.44
CA THR A 159 1.32 -13.70 -7.17
C THR A 159 2.47 -13.92 -8.15
N LYS A 160 2.68 -15.18 -8.54
CA LYS A 160 3.67 -15.61 -9.53
C LYS A 160 3.49 -14.93 -10.91
N GLU A 161 2.28 -14.49 -11.23
CA GLU A 161 1.99 -13.81 -12.50
C GLU A 161 2.76 -12.50 -12.61
N PHE A 162 2.93 -11.74 -11.53
CA PHE A 162 3.77 -10.55 -11.53
C PHE A 162 5.23 -10.91 -11.81
N LEU A 163 5.72 -11.99 -11.19
CA LEU A 163 7.11 -12.42 -11.31
C LEU A 163 7.43 -12.86 -12.73
N ARG A 164 6.47 -13.51 -13.41
CA ARG A 164 6.60 -13.90 -14.81
C ARG A 164 6.72 -12.69 -15.74
N CYS A 165 6.02 -11.60 -15.43
CA CYS A 165 6.04 -10.37 -16.23
C CYS A 165 7.26 -9.49 -15.94
N TYR A 166 7.71 -9.44 -14.68
CA TYR A 166 8.77 -8.54 -14.21
C TYR A 166 9.83 -9.25 -13.34
N PRO A 167 10.53 -10.26 -13.88
CA PRO A 167 11.45 -11.09 -13.08
C PRO A 167 12.64 -10.29 -12.51
N SER A 168 13.12 -9.28 -13.25
CA SER A 168 14.23 -8.41 -12.85
C SER A 168 13.92 -7.55 -11.61
N VAL A 169 12.65 -7.38 -11.26
CA VAL A 169 12.24 -6.61 -10.07
C VAL A 169 12.56 -7.37 -8.77
N LEU A 170 12.70 -8.70 -8.83
CA LEU A 170 12.98 -9.56 -7.67
C LEU A 170 14.45 -9.90 -7.46
N VAL A 171 15.37 -9.33 -8.25
CA VAL A 171 16.80 -9.65 -8.11
C VAL A 171 17.29 -9.29 -6.71
N GLY A 172 17.85 -10.28 -5.98
CA GLY A 172 18.35 -10.09 -4.62
C GLY A 172 17.29 -10.01 -3.53
N VAL A 173 16.02 -10.23 -3.86
CA VAL A 173 14.95 -10.45 -2.86
C VAL A 173 15.16 -11.84 -2.24
N ASP A 174 15.24 -11.92 -0.92
CA ASP A 174 15.59 -13.15 -0.18
C ASP A 174 14.76 -14.37 -0.64
N ALA A 175 15.41 -15.53 -0.77
CA ALA A 175 14.77 -16.79 -1.15
C ALA A 175 13.67 -17.21 -0.17
N GLY A 176 13.72 -16.74 1.09
CA GLY A 176 12.62 -16.89 2.04
C GLY A 176 11.30 -16.28 1.55
N LEU A 177 11.33 -15.18 0.78
CA LEU A 177 10.16 -14.60 0.12
C LEU A 177 9.68 -15.44 -1.07
N GLN A 178 10.51 -16.32 -1.64
CA GLN A 178 10.07 -17.20 -2.72
C GLN A 178 9.00 -18.17 -2.23
N ASP A 179 9.18 -18.79 -1.06
CA ASP A 179 8.15 -19.62 -0.40
C ASP A 179 6.85 -18.81 -0.11
N TRP A 180 6.94 -17.50 0.04
CA TRP A 180 5.81 -16.60 0.31
C TRP A 180 4.97 -16.30 -0.94
N PHE A 181 5.55 -16.42 -2.13
CA PHE A 181 4.86 -16.22 -3.41
C PHE A 181 3.96 -17.41 -3.80
N TYR A 182 4.04 -18.54 -3.09
CA TYR A 182 3.31 -19.77 -3.41
C TYR A 182 1.98 -19.97 -2.66
N GLN A 183 1.64 -19.14 -1.67
CA GLN A 183 0.47 -19.36 -0.79
C GLN A 183 -0.71 -18.39 -1.00
N VAL A 184 -0.72 -17.60 -2.06
CA VAL A 184 -1.86 -16.74 -2.38
C VAL A 184 -2.81 -17.50 -3.31
N GLN A 185 -3.83 -18.16 -2.73
CA GLN A 185 -4.99 -18.68 -3.46
C GLN A 185 -6.13 -17.65 -3.47
#